data_AF-A0A3B9ZZL4-F1
#
_entry.id   AF-A0A3B9ZZL4-F1
#
_cell.length_a   1.000
_cell.length_b   1.000
_cell.length_c   1.000
_cell.angle_alpha   90.00
_cell.angle_beta   90.00
_cell.angle_gamma   90.00
#
_symmetry.space_group_name_H-M   'P 1'
#
loop_
_entity.id
_entity.type
_entity.pdbx_description
1 polymer ?
#
loop_
_entity_poly.entity_id
_entity_poly.type
_entity_poly.pdbx_seq_one_letter_code
_entity_poly.pdbx_strand_id
1 'polypeptide(L)'
;MSKTYIPRPDSAFNTWQANFVAKVTANPAAYGLTPADVADLAASSTGWQASLTASIKAKNASKGANAAKSESRKVYESKLRSLTNKIQAQPTTTDVRREELAITRPDRTLTPLA
;
A
#
# COMPACT_ATOMS: atom_id res chain seq x y z
N MET A 1 -3.03 28.31 -17.87
CA MET A 1 -2.22 27.65 -16.83
C MET A 1 -2.61 28.24 -15.48
N SER A 2 -3.27 27.48 -14.61
CA SER A 2 -3.63 27.97 -13.27
C SER A 2 -2.38 28.02 -12.38
N LYS A 3 -1.83 29.22 -12.16
CA LYS A 3 -0.75 29.49 -11.20
C LYS A 3 -1.34 29.50 -9.79
N THR A 4 -1.71 28.34 -9.26
CA THR A 4 -2.14 28.23 -7.86
C THR A 4 -0.92 28.41 -6.96
N TYR A 5 -1.01 29.32 -5.99
CA TYR A 5 0.08 29.57 -5.02
C TYR A 5 0.25 28.42 -4.01
N ILE A 6 -0.72 27.52 -3.94
CA ILE A 6 -0.72 26.33 -3.11
C ILE A 6 0.08 25.23 -3.82
N PRO A 7 1.21 24.76 -3.25
CA PRO A 7 1.99 23.68 -3.83
C PRO A 7 1.16 22.38 -3.90
N ARG A 8 1.29 21.66 -5.01
CA ARG A 8 0.59 20.36 -5.19
C ARG A 8 1.15 19.21 -4.35
N PRO A 9 2.47 19.01 -4.26
CA PRO A 9 3.01 17.90 -3.47
C PRO A 9 2.76 18.12 -1.98
N ASP A 10 2.29 17.09 -1.26
CA ASP A 10 2.03 17.16 0.18
C ASP A 10 3.23 17.67 0.98
N SER A 11 4.46 17.30 0.60
CA SER A 11 5.69 17.77 1.27
C SER A 11 5.91 19.27 1.07
N ALA A 12 5.75 19.75 -0.16
CA ALA A 12 5.88 21.16 -0.49
C ALA A 12 4.75 21.98 0.13
N PHE A 13 3.51 21.47 0.12
CA PHE A 13 2.38 22.07 0.79
C PHE A 13 2.60 22.15 2.30
N ASN A 14 3.07 21.07 2.92
CA ASN A 14 3.33 21.02 4.37
C ASN A 14 4.36 22.08 4.80
N THR A 15 5.43 22.25 4.03
CA THR A 15 6.43 23.30 4.28
C THR A 15 5.85 24.70 4.08
N TRP A 16 5.15 24.92 2.97
CA TRP A 16 4.57 26.23 2.63
C TRP A 16 3.51 26.66 3.65
N GLN A 17 2.56 25.78 3.99
CA GLN A 17 1.48 26.10 4.92
C GLN A 17 2.02 26.36 6.33
N ALA A 18 3.03 25.60 6.78
CA ALA A 18 3.62 25.82 8.10
C ALA A 18 4.29 27.20 8.19
N ASN A 19 4.99 27.62 7.13
CA ASN A 19 5.56 28.96 7.05
C ASN A 19 4.46 30.04 7.03
N PHE A 20 3.43 29.85 6.21
CA PHE A 20 2.31 30.78 6.10
C PHE A 20 1.63 31.00 7.44
N VAL A 21 1.21 29.91 8.11
CA VAL A 21 0.56 29.94 9.43
C VAL A 21 1.45 30.63 10.45
N ALA A 22 2.74 30.28 10.52
CA ALA A 22 3.67 30.92 11.45
C ALA A 22 3.78 32.43 11.26
N LYS A 23 3.77 32.92 10.01
CA LYS A 23 3.87 34.36 9.72
C LYS A 23 2.59 35.11 10.05
N VAL A 24 1.42 34.57 9.65
CA VAL A 24 0.15 35.25 9.90
C VAL A 24 -0.26 35.22 11.37
N THR A 25 0.02 34.13 12.10
CA THR A 25 -0.24 34.06 13.54
C THR A 25 0.68 34.96 14.35
N ALA A 26 1.92 35.20 13.90
CA ALA A 26 2.86 36.09 14.58
C ALA A 26 2.44 37.58 14.53
N ASN A 27 1.88 38.02 13.39
CA ASN A 27 1.48 39.42 13.18
C ASN A 27 0.14 39.55 12.44
N PRO A 28 -0.98 39.08 13.01
CA PRO A 28 -2.27 39.01 12.31
C PRO A 28 -2.75 40.38 11.80
N ALA A 29 -2.62 41.42 12.62
CA ALA A 29 -3.03 42.78 12.27
C ALA A 29 -2.25 43.36 11.06
N ALA A 30 -0.99 42.96 10.85
CA ALA A 30 -0.19 43.39 9.70
C ALA A 30 -0.72 42.85 8.36
N TYR A 31 -1.52 41.78 8.42
CA TYR A 31 -2.18 41.16 7.26
C TYR A 31 -3.69 41.45 7.22
N GLY A 32 -4.19 42.33 8.09
CA GLY A 32 -5.63 42.64 8.19
C GLY A 32 -6.48 41.49 8.73
N LEU A 33 -5.88 40.53 9.44
CA LEU A 33 -6.56 39.37 10.02
C LEU A 33 -6.95 39.62 11.47
N THR A 34 -8.05 39.02 11.88
CA THR A 34 -8.47 39.01 13.29
C THR A 34 -7.78 37.87 14.05
N PRO A 35 -7.72 37.94 15.40
CA PRO A 35 -7.27 36.81 16.21
C PRO A 35 -8.08 35.53 16.00
N ALA A 36 -9.37 35.64 15.67
CA ALA A 36 -10.23 34.49 15.39
C ALA A 36 -9.81 33.78 14.10
N ASP A 37 -9.53 34.53 13.03
CA ASP A 37 -9.12 33.97 11.74
C ASP A 37 -7.84 33.11 11.86
N VAL A 38 -6.85 33.61 12.61
CA VAL A 38 -5.58 32.88 12.80
C VAL A 38 -5.72 31.71 13.78
N ALA A 39 -6.68 31.74 14.69
CA ALA A 39 -6.99 30.61 15.57
C ALA A 39 -7.59 29.44 14.78
N ASP A 40 -8.58 29.71 13.93
CA ASP A 40 -9.22 28.70 13.07
C ASP A 40 -8.22 28.11 12.06
N LEU A 41 -7.35 28.96 11.50
CA LEU A 41 -6.29 28.52 10.60
C LEU A 41 -5.27 27.63 11.32
N ALA A 42 -4.86 27.98 12.54
CA ALA A 42 -3.94 27.18 13.34
C ALA A 42 -4.54 25.81 13.67
N ALA A 43 -5.81 25.75 14.07
CA ALA A 43 -6.52 24.50 14.31
C ALA A 43 -6.56 23.61 13.05
N SER A 44 -6.83 24.19 11.89
CA SER A 44 -6.82 23.49 10.59
C SER A 44 -5.42 22.96 10.23
N SER A 45 -4.36 23.73 10.51
CA SER A 45 -2.97 23.31 10.32
C SER A 45 -2.62 22.09 11.17
N THR A 46 -3.05 22.06 12.44
CA THR A 46 -2.89 20.89 13.31
C THR A 46 -3.63 19.66 12.77
N GLY A 47 -4.87 19.84 12.30
CA GLY A 47 -5.65 18.76 11.66
C GLY A 47 -4.96 18.18 10.42
N TRP A 48 -4.39 19.05 9.58
CA TRP A 48 -3.58 18.64 8.43
C TRP A 48 -2.35 17.81 8.85
N GLN A 49 -1.56 18.28 9.82
CA GLN A 49 -0.36 17.59 10.28
C GLN A 49 -0.66 16.20 10.84
N ALA A 50 -1.74 16.08 11.63
CA ALA A 50 -2.22 14.80 12.14
C ALA A 50 -2.60 13.84 11.00
N SER A 51 -3.34 14.34 10.01
CA SER A 51 -3.78 13.55 8.85
C SER A 51 -2.62 13.11 7.96
N LEU A 52 -1.64 13.99 7.72
CA LEU A 52 -0.44 13.67 6.95
C LEU A 52 0.36 12.56 7.64
N THR A 53 0.57 12.67 8.95
CA THR A 53 1.27 11.66 9.75
C THR A 53 0.54 10.32 9.72
N ALA A 54 -0.78 10.32 9.88
CA ALA A 54 -1.61 9.13 9.79
C ALA A 54 -1.51 8.45 8.42
N SER A 55 -1.55 9.25 7.34
CA SER A 55 -1.39 8.76 5.95
C SER A 55 -0.03 8.09 5.73
N ILE A 56 1.06 8.71 6.19
CA ILE A 56 2.41 8.13 6.09
C ILE A 56 2.48 6.80 6.85
N LYS A 57 1.97 6.76 8.08
CA LYS A 57 1.92 5.53 8.89
C LYS A 57 1.13 4.42 8.18
N ALA A 58 -0.04 4.73 7.64
CA ALA A 58 -0.87 3.77 6.91
C ALA A 58 -0.17 3.23 5.65
N LYS A 59 0.49 4.10 4.88
CA LYS A 59 1.28 3.70 3.71
C LYS A 59 2.40 2.72 4.09
N ASN A 60 3.12 3.01 5.17
CA ASN A 60 4.21 2.14 5.64
C ASN A 60 3.69 0.80 6.18
N ALA A 61 2.59 0.81 6.93
CA ALA A 61 1.93 -0.41 7.41
C ALA A 61 1.47 -1.30 6.25
N SER A 62 0.84 -0.71 5.22
CA SER A 62 0.41 -1.44 4.02
C SER A 62 1.58 -2.07 3.26
N LYS A 63 2.70 -1.34 3.11
CA LYS A 63 3.93 -1.89 2.52
C LYS A 63 4.45 -3.10 3.31
N GLY A 64 4.55 -2.97 4.63
CA GLY A 64 5.00 -4.06 5.52
C GLY A 64 4.09 -5.28 5.45
N ALA A 65 2.77 -5.08 5.52
CA ALA A 65 1.78 -6.16 5.43
C ALA A 65 1.85 -6.89 4.08
N ASN A 66 2.01 -6.15 2.98
CA ASN A 66 2.14 -6.76 1.65
C ASN A 66 3.45 -7.54 1.49
N ALA A 67 4.56 -7.05 2.05
CA ALA A 67 5.83 -7.77 2.06
C ALA A 67 5.71 -9.09 2.85
N ALA A 68 5.16 -9.04 4.07
CA ALA A 68 4.95 -10.21 4.91
C ALA A 68 4.02 -11.24 4.26
N LYS A 69 2.90 -10.78 3.67
CA LYS A 69 1.98 -11.64 2.90
C LYS A 69 2.70 -12.32 1.74
N SER A 70 3.50 -11.58 0.99
CA SER A 70 4.22 -12.10 -0.17
C SER A 70 5.25 -13.15 0.24
N GLU A 71 5.97 -12.93 1.33
CA GLU A 71 6.93 -13.89 1.86
C GLU A 71 6.25 -15.16 2.38
N SER A 72 5.19 -15.00 3.16
CA SER A 72 4.36 -16.13 3.63
C SER A 72 3.84 -16.96 2.46
N ARG A 73 3.37 -16.31 1.39
CA ARG A 73 2.90 -16.98 0.18
C ARG A 73 4.00 -17.78 -0.50
N LYS A 74 5.21 -17.24 -0.67
CA LYS A 74 6.34 -17.97 -1.27
C LYS A 74 6.68 -19.24 -0.49
N VAL A 75 6.77 -19.15 0.84
CA VAL A 75 7.04 -20.30 1.71
C VAL A 75 5.94 -21.35 1.58
N TYR A 76 4.68 -20.91 1.57
CA TYR A 76 3.55 -21.82 1.44
C TYR A 76 3.50 -22.50 0.07
N GLU A 77 3.70 -21.75 -1.02
CA GLU A 77 3.76 -22.29 -2.38
C GLU A 77 4.87 -23.34 -2.54
N SER A 78 6.05 -23.12 -1.95
CA SER A 78 7.13 -24.11 -1.95
C SER A 78 6.71 -25.43 -1.29
N LYS A 79 6.05 -25.35 -0.13
CA LYS A 79 5.51 -26.53 0.57
C LYS A 79 4.42 -27.22 -0.25
N LEU A 80 3.48 -26.46 -0.83
CA LEU A 80 2.44 -26.99 -1.69
C LEU A 80 3.04 -27.73 -2.89
N ARG A 81 4.01 -27.13 -3.60
CA ARG A 81 4.70 -27.76 -4.73
C ARG A 81 5.40 -29.05 -4.32
N SER A 82 6.10 -29.06 -3.18
CA SER A 82 6.76 -30.26 -2.66
C SER A 82 5.75 -31.39 -2.39
N LEU A 83 4.62 -31.08 -1.73
CA LEU A 83 3.58 -32.06 -1.44
C LEU A 83 2.89 -32.56 -2.71
N THR A 84 2.56 -31.66 -3.64
CA THR A 84 1.97 -32.03 -4.93
C THR A 84 2.90 -32.97 -5.70
N ASN A 85 4.21 -32.68 -5.74
CA ASN A 85 5.17 -33.57 -6.40
C ASN A 85 5.24 -34.95 -5.75
N LYS A 86 5.19 -35.02 -4.40
CA LYS A 86 5.12 -36.30 -3.68
C LYS A 86 3.87 -37.09 -4.01
N ILE A 87 2.70 -36.44 -4.06
CA ILE A 87 1.42 -37.07 -4.41
C ILE A 87 1.47 -37.58 -5.85
N GLN A 88 1.95 -36.77 -6.80
CA GLN A 88 2.03 -37.14 -8.20
C GLN A 88 2.96 -38.33 -8.47
N ALA A 89 4.03 -38.47 -7.67
CA ALA A 89 4.98 -39.59 -7.78
C ALA A 89 4.46 -40.91 -7.18
N GLN A 90 3.34 -40.91 -6.43
CA GLN A 90 2.79 -42.15 -5.87
C GLN A 90 2.12 -42.99 -6.96
N PRO A 91 2.43 -44.30 -7.06
CA PRO A 91 1.79 -45.21 -8.01
C PRO A 91 0.27 -45.32 -7.83
N THR A 92 -0.22 -45.04 -6.63
CA THR A 92 -1.64 -45.13 -6.25
C THR A 92 -2.44 -43.85 -6.55
N THR A 93 -1.79 -42.80 -7.07
CA THR A 93 -2.48 -41.55 -7.41
C THR A 93 -3.29 -41.71 -8.70
N THR A 94 -4.61 -41.74 -8.53
CA THR A 94 -5.59 -41.82 -9.61
C THR A 94 -5.90 -40.44 -10.19
N ASP A 95 -6.48 -40.43 -11.40
CA ASP A 95 -6.89 -39.19 -12.06
C ASP A 95 -8.03 -38.48 -11.32
N VAL A 96 -8.91 -39.22 -10.64
CA VAL A 96 -9.95 -38.66 -9.76
C VAL A 96 -9.33 -37.88 -8.60
N ARG A 97 -8.30 -38.45 -7.93
CA ARG A 97 -7.59 -37.77 -6.83
C ARG A 97 -6.85 -36.51 -7.28
N ARG A 98 -6.36 -36.49 -8.53
CA ARG A 98 -5.74 -35.28 -9.10
C ARG A 98 -6.76 -34.17 -9.33
N GLU A 99 -7.96 -34.52 -9.73
CA GLU A 99 -9.06 -33.58 -9.95
C GLU A 99 -9.61 -33.01 -8.65
N GLU A 100 -9.79 -33.84 -7.61
CA GLU A 100 -10.17 -33.40 -6.26
C GLU A 100 -9.21 -32.35 -5.69
N LEU A 101 -7.90 -32.51 -5.97
CA LEU A 101 -6.85 -31.60 -5.53
C LEU A 101 -6.59 -30.43 -6.50
N ALA A 102 -7.30 -30.38 -7.63
CA ALA A 102 -7.08 -29.42 -8.71
C ALA A 102 -5.61 -29.34 -9.18
N ILE A 103 -4.92 -30.49 -9.23
CA ILE A 103 -3.52 -30.61 -9.68
C ILE A 103 -3.44 -31.19 -11.10
N THR A 104 -2.34 -30.92 -11.81
CA THR A 104 -2.15 -31.31 -13.21
C THR A 104 -2.35 -32.81 -13.45
N ARG A 105 -3.09 -33.18 -14.49
CA ARG A 105 -3.13 -34.56 -15.01
C ARG A 105 -2.04 -34.76 -16.08
N PRO A 106 -1.19 -35.80 -15.98
CA PRO A 106 -0.21 -36.10 -17.03
C PRO A 106 -0.91 -36.41 -18.35
N ASP A 107 -0.45 -35.79 -19.43
CA ASP A 107 -0.87 -36.17 -20.79
C ASP A 107 -0.31 -37.57 -21.11
N ARG A 108 -1.17 -38.47 -21.58
CA ARG A 108 -0.81 -39.85 -21.96
C ARG A 108 -0.85 -40.06 -23.47
N THR A 109 -1.08 -39.00 -24.23
CA THR A 109 -1.06 -39.06 -25.69
C THR A 109 0.39 -39.21 -26.16
N LEU A 110 0.71 -40.33 -26.82
CA LEU A 110 2.03 -40.53 -27.42
C LEU A 110 2.16 -39.60 -28.64
N THR A 111 3.06 -38.63 -28.60
CA THR A 111 3.43 -37.87 -29.80
C THR A 111 4.15 -38.82 -30.78
N PRO A 112 3.63 -39.07 -31.99
CA PRO A 112 4.31 -39.92 -32.96
C PRO A 112 5.62 -39.26 -33.40
N LEU A 113 6.73 -39.99 -33.37
CA LEU A 113 7.97 -39.57 -34.02
C LEU A 113 7.80 -39.76 -35.54
N ALA A 114 7.79 -38.66 -36.29
CA ALA A 114 7.78 -38.64 -37.75
C ALA A 114 9.21 -38.72 -38.32
#